data_AF-A0AAJ3TUN5-F1
#
_entry.id   AF-A0AAJ3TUN5-F1
#
_cell.length_a   1.000
_cell.length_b   1.000
_cell.length_c   1.000
_cell.angle_alpha   90.00
_cell.angle_beta   90.00
_cell.angle_gamma   90.00
#
_symmetry.space_group_name_H-M   'P 1'
#
loop_
_entity.id
_entity.type
_entity.pdbx_description
1 polymer ?
#
loop_
_entity_poly.entity_id
_entity_poly.type
_entity_poly.pdbx_seq_one_letter_code
_entity_poly.pdbx_strand_id
1 'polypeptide(L)' 'MVATVVTLSGGLAIDAPPALAAPCPAGQSCQQWCPGDPNPAGRPVPWDGNVCHDYYWDYYGVHDIGTGAFYSWRGMRWR' A
#
# COMPACT_ATOMS: atom_id res chain seq x y z
N MET A 1 -6.58 -45.70 0.61
CA MET A 1 -6.43 -44.45 -0.17
C MET A 1 -6.59 -43.29 0.78
N VAL A 2 -5.53 -42.54 1.05
CA VAL A 2 -5.57 -41.37 1.94
C VAL A 2 -5.90 -40.15 1.08
N ALA A 3 -7.04 -39.51 1.33
CA ALA A 3 -7.46 -38.30 0.63
C ALA A 3 -6.88 -37.08 1.34
N THR A 4 -5.87 -36.47 0.74
CA THR A 4 -5.29 -35.21 1.23
C THR A 4 -6.18 -34.06 0.81
N VAL A 5 -6.93 -33.48 1.74
CA VAL A 5 -7.68 -32.24 1.51
C VAL A 5 -6.68 -31.08 1.58
N VAL A 6 -6.37 -30.49 0.42
CA VAL A 6 -5.62 -29.25 0.33
C VAL A 6 -6.60 -28.09 0.51
N THR A 7 -6.63 -27.50 1.69
CA THR A 7 -7.25 -26.19 1.91
C THR A 7 -6.34 -25.12 1.33
N LEU A 8 -6.66 -24.62 0.12
CA LEU A 8 -6.17 -23.33 -0.33
C LEU A 8 -6.85 -22.25 0.51
N SER A 9 -6.13 -21.74 1.50
CA SER A 9 -6.49 -20.49 2.18
C SER A 9 -6.33 -19.35 1.18
N GLY A 10 -7.41 -19.03 0.47
CA GLY A 10 -7.51 -17.73 -0.22
C GLY A 10 -7.31 -16.65 0.84
N GLY A 11 -6.27 -15.83 0.66
CA GLY A 11 -5.96 -14.74 1.56
C GLY A 11 -7.22 -13.92 1.79
N LEU A 12 -7.68 -13.91 3.04
CA LEU A 12 -8.75 -13.04 3.50
C LEU A 12 -8.30 -11.61 3.19
N ALA A 13 -8.97 -10.95 2.26
CA ALA A 13 -8.96 -9.50 2.20
C ALA A 13 -9.52 -9.05 3.55
N ILE A 14 -8.62 -8.69 4.47
CA ILE A 14 -9.01 -8.08 5.72
C ILE A 14 -9.55 -6.71 5.32
N ASP A 15 -10.88 -6.59 5.34
CA ASP A 15 -11.60 -5.32 5.30
C ASP A 15 -11.17 -4.55 6.56
N ALA A 16 -10.01 -3.88 6.47
CA ALA A 16 -9.64 -2.88 7.45
C ALA A 16 -10.74 -1.81 7.35
N PRO A 17 -11.44 -1.47 8.46
CA PRO A 17 -12.43 -0.41 8.41
C PRO A 17 -11.73 0.81 7.82
N PRO A 18 -12.31 1.48 6.79
CA PRO A 18 -11.63 2.59 6.16
C PRO A 18 -11.38 3.60 7.26
N ALA A 19 -10.11 3.81 7.60
CA ALA A 19 -9.70 4.90 8.46
C ALA A 19 -9.86 6.18 7.64
N LEU A 20 -11.12 6.50 7.25
CA LEU A 20 -11.55 7.59 6.39
C LEU A 20 -10.38 8.13 5.57
N ALA A 21 -9.89 7.32 4.62
CA ALA A 21 -8.82 7.72 3.72
C ALA A 21 -9.17 9.14 3.27
N ALA A 22 -8.36 10.12 3.68
CA ALA A 22 -8.71 11.52 3.47
C ALA A 22 -9.05 11.67 1.98
N PRO A 23 -10.07 12.46 1.61
CA PRO A 23 -10.65 12.41 0.29
C PRO A 23 -9.54 12.53 -0.74
N CYS A 24 -9.39 11.47 -1.53
CA CYS A 24 -8.40 11.40 -2.59
C CYS A 24 -8.41 12.69 -3.39
N PRO A 25 -7.25 13.32 -3.64
CA PRO A 25 -7.20 14.49 -4.48
C PRO A 25 -7.86 14.17 -5.83
N ALA A 26 -8.69 15.10 -6.31
CA ALA A 26 -9.52 14.88 -7.48
C ALA A 26 -8.66 14.49 -8.70
N GLY A 27 -9.05 13.39 -9.36
CA GLY A 27 -8.32 12.84 -10.51
C GLY A 27 -7.24 11.82 -10.16
N GLN A 28 -7.02 11.51 -8.88
CA GLN A 28 -6.06 10.48 -8.46
C GLN A 28 -6.75 9.22 -7.95
N SER A 29 -6.11 8.07 -8.18
CA SER A 29 -6.48 6.80 -7.59
C SER A 29 -5.65 6.54 -6.34
N CYS A 30 -6.26 6.68 -5.16
CA CYS A 30 -5.58 6.27 -3.93
C CYS A 30 -5.65 4.77 -3.76
N GLN A 31 -4.64 4.26 -3.09
CA GLN A 31 -4.48 2.88 -2.67
C GLN A 31 -4.10 2.91 -1.20
N GLN A 32 -4.36 1.80 -0.51
CA GLN A 32 -3.88 1.60 0.85
C GLN A 32 -2.77 0.54 0.80
N TRP A 33 -1.69 0.78 1.53
CA TRP A 33 -0.64 -0.19 1.76
C TRP A 33 -0.50 -0.44 3.26
N CYS A 34 -0.63 -1.69 3.71
CA CYS A 34 -0.43 -2.07 5.10
C CYS A 34 0.84 -2.92 5.28
N PRO A 35 1.34 -3.06 6.52
CA PRO A 35 2.46 -3.93 6.83
C PRO A 35 2.17 -5.38 6.38
N GLY A 36 2.99 -5.88 5.45
CA GLY A 36 2.83 -7.22 4.87
C GLY A 36 2.20 -7.24 3.48
N ASP A 37 1.64 -6.12 3.01
CA ASP A 37 1.21 -5.99 1.62
C ASP A 37 2.42 -5.90 0.67
N PRO A 38 2.26 -6.39 -0.57
CA PRO A 38 3.29 -6.22 -1.59
C PRO A 38 3.62 -4.73 -1.81
N ASN A 39 4.87 -4.47 -2.16
CA ASN A 39 5.35 -3.10 -2.30
C ASN A 39 4.49 -2.32 -3.33
N PRO A 40 4.02 -1.12 -2.95
CA PRO A 40 3.01 -0.37 -3.71
C PRO A 40 3.48 0.06 -5.10
N ALA A 41 4.79 0.29 -5.24
CA ALA A 41 5.44 0.73 -6.47
C ALA A 41 6.32 -0.35 -7.10
N GLY A 42 6.12 -1.62 -6.70
CA GLY A 42 7.07 -2.70 -6.94
C GLY A 42 8.43 -2.49 -6.26
N ARG A 43 8.56 -1.43 -5.45
CA ARG A 43 9.78 -0.98 -4.77
C ARG A 43 9.42 -0.44 -3.37
N PRO A 44 10.28 -0.60 -2.35
CA PRO A 44 9.97 -0.28 -0.95
C PRO A 44 10.01 1.22 -0.59
N VAL A 45 8.87 1.89 -0.48
CA VAL A 45 8.81 3.33 -0.15
C VAL A 45 9.38 3.58 1.26
N PRO A 46 10.22 4.62 1.49
CA PRO A 46 10.87 4.87 2.77
C PRO A 46 9.93 5.56 3.78
N TRP A 47 8.71 5.04 3.92
CA TRP A 47 7.74 5.43 4.95
C TRP A 47 7.78 4.44 6.12
N ASP A 48 6.98 4.68 7.16
CA ASP A 48 6.91 3.78 8.31
C ASP A 48 6.25 2.44 7.94
N GLY A 49 7.04 1.36 7.87
CA GLY A 49 6.54 0.04 7.49
C GLY A 49 5.66 -0.67 8.52
N ASN A 50 5.36 -0.05 9.67
CA ASN A 50 4.57 -0.64 10.77
C ASN A 50 3.14 -0.10 10.83
N VAL A 51 2.79 0.88 10.00
CA VAL A 51 1.44 1.46 9.94
C VAL A 51 0.88 1.34 8.53
N CYS A 52 -0.44 1.31 8.43
CA CYS A 52 -1.11 1.39 7.13
C CYS A 52 -1.00 2.81 6.59
N HIS A 53 -0.65 2.94 5.31
CA HIS A 53 -0.54 4.19 4.59
C HIS A 53 -1.56 4.26 3.48
N ASP A 54 -2.38 5.30 3.48
CA ASP A 54 -3.16 5.71 2.32
C ASP A 54 -2.28 6.56 1.42
N TYR A 55 -2.12 6.17 0.18
CA TYR A 55 -1.23 6.85 -0.75
C TYR A 55 -1.82 6.91 -2.14
N TYR A 56 -1.38 7.90 -2.91
CA TYR A 56 -1.48 7.87 -4.36
C TYR A 56 -0.09 8.05 -4.94
N TRP A 57 0.09 7.62 -6.18
CA TRP A 57 1.35 7.78 -6.86
C TRP A 57 1.12 8.47 -8.20
N ASP A 58 2.11 9.25 -8.59
CA ASP A 58 2.08 10.03 -9.82
C ASP A 58 3.44 9.91 -10.53
N TYR A 59 3.66 10.72 -11.55
CA TYR A 59 4.92 10.74 -12.29
C TYR A 59 6.12 11.18 -11.43
N TYR A 60 5.91 11.97 -10.38
CA TYR A 60 6.98 12.53 -9.54
C TYR A 60 7.29 11.68 -8.31
N GLY A 61 6.32 10.99 -7.72
CA GLY A 61 6.57 10.15 -6.55
C GLY A 61 5.35 9.42 -6.00
N VAL A 62 5.50 9.04 -4.74
CA VAL A 62 4.43 8.54 -3.89
C VAL A 62 4.05 9.65 -2.92
N HIS A 63 2.76 9.94 -2.85
CA HIS A 63 2.17 10.90 -1.94
C HIS A 63 1.38 10.14 -0.89
N ASP A 64 1.79 10.29 0.36
CA ASP A 64 1.11 9.76 1.52
C ASP A 64 0.05 10.75 1.97
N ILE A 65 -1.19 10.29 1.99
CA ILE A 65 -2.39 11.09 2.27
C ILE A 65 -2.59 11.22 3.78
N GLY A 66 -2.26 10.17 4.54
CA GLY A 66 -2.44 10.14 5.98
C GLY A 66 -1.47 11.09 6.71
N THR A 67 -0.24 11.19 6.23
CA THR A 67 0.82 12.02 6.81
C THR A 67 1.08 13.30 6.02
N GLY A 68 0.65 13.39 4.76
CA GLY A 68 0.98 14.49 3.84
C GLY A 68 2.43 14.43 3.32
N ALA A 69 3.15 13.34 3.58
CA ALA A 69 4.52 13.17 3.13
C ALA A 69 4.61 12.92 1.62
N PHE A 70 5.65 13.44 0.98
CA PHE A 70 5.94 13.18 -0.42
C PHE A 70 7.28 12.49 -0.60
N TYR A 71 7.24 11.30 -1.19
CA TYR A 71 8.40 10.47 -1.49
C TYR A 71 8.67 10.50 -2.99
N SER A 72 9.55 11.41 -3.43
CA SER A 72 9.90 11.53 -4.85
C SER A 72 10.61 10.28 -5.39
N TRP A 73 10.28 9.83 -6.61
CA TRP A 73 10.97 8.71 -7.27
C TRP A 73 12.47 8.97 -7.41
N ARG A 74 12.83 10.23 -7.68
CA ARG A 74 14.23 10.68 -7.78
C ARG A 74 14.98 10.64 -6.46
N GLY A 75 14.29 10.92 -5.35
CA GLY A 75 14.86 10.88 -4.00
C GLY A 75 14.96 9.46 -3.45
N MET A 76 14.16 8.53 -3.97
CA MET A 76 14.21 7.13 -3.59
C MET A 76 15.40 6.44 -4.25
N ARG A 77 16.39 6.11 -3.43
CA ARG A 77 17.67 5.53 -3.83
C ARG A 77 17.55 4.02 -4.01
N TRP A 78 16.76 3.59 -4.99
CA TRP A 78 16.66 2.17 -5.37
C TRP A 78 18.03 1.69 -5.89
N ARG A 79 18.88 1.19 -5.00
CA ARG A 79 20.15 0.55 -5.31
C ARG A 79 20.03 -0.94 -5.08
#